data_AF-A0A1L9PMN3-F1
#
_entry.id   AF-A0A1L9PMN3-F1
#
_cell.length_a   1.000
_cell.length_b   1.000
_cell.length_c   1.000
_cell.angle_alpha   90.00
_cell.angle_beta   90.00
_cell.angle_gamma   90.00
#
_symmetry.space_group_name_H-M   'P 1'
#
loop_
_entity.id
_entity.type
_entity.pdbx_description
1 polymer ?
#
loop_
_entity_poly.entity_id
_entity_poly.type
_entity_poly.pdbx_seq_one_letter_code
_entity_poly.pdbx_strand_id
1 'polypeptide(L)'
;MADTAGLNGGPVAEDNIINRRGNEGIYQSCVNLKRRLAEVPNFEPYLQEMDEEDRLQGNSDPVASLWSFLRHGYPLLAIYNASDPGAQLEVDTTKVPEARRPKAATFKFLQAAIQEMAFPQQECFLITDLYGDNTIGFTKVIKMVNRVLDILEIQGQLKRPSGTGTAAPAAGRKLTKREHILKELLETERDYVHHLQNLQALKKELEDTGALTGDASHQIFLNLNNLLDFAQRFLIRLEQHYARPEEKQNWGELFIQHEEAFRQYEPFIANQMRCDQTCHKEWDKIRAAPRSIDLQQMVAQPATLNGFFVKPFQRLTKYPLMLLELRKQIEDPDLQADISRAIESLQTVLDAANDAIDKEQLASAFRELDERVDDWKALKIDSFGDLLRFGTFTVIKGDSGKDSEREDVPHVLIIATYDQILQRC
;
A
#
# COMPACT_ATOMS: atom_id res chain seq x y z
N MET A 1 -52.43 -0.81 -28.60
CA MET A 1 -52.11 0.56 -28.15
C MET A 1 -51.79 0.43 -26.67
N ALA A 2 -50.61 -0.04 -26.29
CA ALA A 2 -49.30 0.62 -26.32
C ALA A 2 -49.28 1.85 -25.40
N ASP A 3 -48.86 1.64 -24.15
CA ASP A 3 -48.26 2.69 -23.34
C ASP A 3 -46.87 2.19 -22.89
N THR A 4 -45.87 2.73 -23.57
CA THR A 4 -44.45 2.57 -23.32
C THR A 4 -44.00 3.62 -22.33
N ALA A 5 -43.73 3.23 -21.08
CA ALA A 5 -42.96 4.04 -20.14
C ALA A 5 -41.58 3.41 -19.99
N GLY A 6 -40.61 3.99 -20.69
CA GLY A 6 -39.23 3.55 -20.75
C GLY A 6 -38.51 3.68 -19.41
N LEU A 7 -37.88 2.57 -19.05
CA LEU A 7 -36.64 2.43 -18.28
C LEU A 7 -35.77 3.69 -18.32
N ASN A 8 -35.69 4.41 -17.20
CA ASN A 8 -34.59 5.30 -16.87
C ASN A 8 -34.09 4.95 -15.46
N GLY A 9 -33.62 3.71 -15.31
CA GLY A 9 -32.68 3.37 -14.24
C GLY A 9 -31.28 3.67 -14.78
N GLY A 10 -30.76 4.87 -14.51
CA GLY A 10 -29.33 5.11 -14.67
C GLY A 10 -28.55 4.08 -13.84
N PRO A 11 -27.31 3.72 -14.22
CA PRO A 11 -26.55 2.72 -13.51
C PRO A 11 -26.38 3.18 -12.06
N VAL A 12 -27.07 2.52 -11.15
CA VAL A 12 -26.81 2.62 -9.72
C VAL A 12 -25.41 2.07 -9.56
N ALA A 13 -24.45 2.90 -9.16
CA ALA A 13 -23.13 2.43 -8.81
C ALA A 13 -23.31 1.40 -7.69
N GLU A 14 -23.25 0.12 -8.04
CA GLU A 14 -23.18 -0.94 -7.04
C GLU A 14 -22.00 -0.60 -6.13
N ASP A 15 -22.26 -0.56 -4.82
CA ASP A 15 -21.28 -0.31 -3.76
C ASP A 15 -20.27 -1.48 -3.76
N ASN A 16 -19.40 -1.46 -4.75
CA ASN A 16 -18.40 -2.47 -5.05
C ASN A 16 -17.10 -1.97 -4.42
N ILE A 17 -16.51 -2.76 -3.53
CA ILE A 17 -15.27 -2.43 -2.82
C ILE A 17 -14.12 -1.98 -3.73
N ILE A 18 -14.12 -2.40 -5.01
CA ILE A 18 -13.14 -1.96 -6.02
C ILE A 18 -13.27 -0.46 -6.37
N ASN A 19 -14.48 0.10 -6.24
CA ASN A 19 -14.80 1.49 -6.59
C ASN A 19 -14.87 2.41 -5.36
N ARG A 20 -14.69 1.88 -4.14
CA ARG A 20 -14.67 2.70 -2.94
C ARG A 20 -13.40 3.53 -2.89
N ARG A 21 -13.57 4.84 -2.72
CA ARG A 21 -12.47 5.79 -2.59
C ARG A 21 -11.80 5.65 -1.23
N GLY A 22 -10.48 5.82 -1.21
CA GLY A 22 -9.70 5.86 0.01
C GLY A 22 -10.08 7.06 0.89
N ASN A 23 -10.08 6.85 2.20
CA ASN A 23 -10.19 7.92 3.19
C ASN A 23 -8.95 8.85 3.15
N GLU A 24 -8.94 9.86 4.01
CA GLU A 24 -7.81 10.78 4.17
C GLU A 24 -6.47 10.04 4.38
N GLY A 25 -5.42 10.49 3.67
CA GLY A 25 -4.05 9.95 3.80
C GLY A 25 -3.48 10.16 5.19
N ILE A 26 -2.36 9.49 5.51
CA ILE A 26 -1.71 9.61 6.84
C ILE A 26 -1.29 11.06 7.11
N TYR A 27 -0.78 11.77 6.11
CA TYR A 27 -0.42 13.19 6.28
C TYR A 27 -1.64 14.02 6.66
N GLN A 28 -2.74 13.88 5.93
CA GLN A 28 -3.97 14.61 6.22
C GLN A 28 -4.53 14.22 7.59
N SER A 29 -4.45 12.94 7.95
CA SER A 29 -4.83 12.43 9.27
C SER A 29 -3.98 13.06 10.38
N CYS A 30 -2.67 13.22 10.19
CA CYS A 30 -1.78 13.89 11.15
C CYS A 30 -2.09 15.38 11.29
N VAL A 31 -2.34 16.07 10.17
CA VAL A 31 -2.70 17.51 10.18
C VAL A 31 -4.03 17.72 10.90
N ASN A 32 -5.03 16.88 10.61
CA ASN A 32 -6.33 16.92 11.27
C ASN A 32 -6.20 16.56 12.75
N LEU A 33 -5.42 15.54 13.09
CA LEU A 33 -5.16 15.16 14.48
C LEU A 33 -4.47 16.28 15.26
N LYS A 34 -3.43 16.93 14.71
CA LYS A 34 -2.78 18.09 15.34
C LYS A 34 -3.79 19.22 15.63
N ARG A 35 -4.72 19.48 14.70
CA ARG A 35 -5.80 20.45 14.90
C ARG A 35 -6.73 20.05 16.05
N ARG A 36 -7.18 18.79 16.08
CA ARG A 36 -8.06 18.28 17.15
C ARG A 36 -7.36 18.27 18.52
N LEU A 37 -6.06 17.99 18.56
CA LEU A 37 -5.26 18.06 19.79
C LEU A 37 -5.23 19.47 20.39
N ALA A 38 -5.30 20.52 19.58
CA ALA A 38 -5.39 21.90 20.07
C ALA A 38 -6.72 22.19 20.79
N GLU A 39 -7.76 21.39 20.56
CA GLU A 39 -9.05 21.49 21.24
C GLU A 39 -9.04 20.80 22.62
N VAL A 40 -8.00 20.01 22.93
CA VAL A 40 -7.88 19.30 24.20
C VAL A 40 -7.54 20.29 25.33
N PRO A 41 -8.29 20.28 26.46
CA PRO A 41 -7.98 21.14 27.60
C PRO A 41 -6.55 20.94 28.12
N ASN A 42 -5.88 22.06 28.42
CA ASN A 42 -4.51 22.10 28.96
C ASN A 42 -3.44 21.40 28.09
N PHE A 43 -3.71 21.16 26.81
CA PHE A 43 -2.78 20.49 25.90
C PHE A 43 -1.81 21.44 25.16
N GLU A 44 -2.07 22.75 25.23
CA GLU A 44 -1.28 23.81 24.59
C GLU A 44 0.24 23.74 24.86
N PRO A 45 0.72 23.50 26.10
CA PRO A 45 2.17 23.43 26.37
C PRO A 45 2.87 22.32 25.57
N TYR A 46 2.22 21.17 25.41
CA TYR A 46 2.78 20.05 24.65
C TYR A 46 2.90 20.37 23.16
N LEU A 47 1.93 21.09 22.60
CA LEU A 47 1.98 21.53 21.19
C LEU A 47 3.07 22.59 20.98
N GLN A 48 3.28 23.48 21.95
CA GLN A 48 4.35 24.48 21.90
C GLN A 48 5.74 23.85 21.96
N GLU A 49 5.94 22.86 22.85
CA GLU A 49 7.18 22.08 22.90
C GLU A 49 7.46 21.38 21.57
N MET A 50 6.44 20.74 20.97
CA MET A 50 6.56 20.10 19.65
C MET A 50 6.95 21.12 18.55
N ASP A 51 6.29 22.28 18.52
CA ASP A 51 6.60 23.33 17.54
C ASP A 51 7.99 23.95 17.75
N GLU A 52 8.51 23.95 18.98
CA GLU A 52 9.88 24.39 19.29
C GLU A 52 10.93 23.35 18.88
N GLU A 53 10.67 22.07 19.15
CA GLU A 53 11.50 20.96 18.66
C GLU A 53 11.59 20.93 17.13
N ASP A 54 10.45 21.10 16.45
CA ASP A 54 10.41 21.17 14.98
C ASP A 54 11.24 22.35 14.45
N ARG A 55 11.15 23.51 15.10
CA ARG A 55 11.97 24.69 14.75
C ARG A 55 13.47 24.42 14.94
N LEU A 56 13.86 23.77 16.04
CA LEU A 56 15.26 23.45 16.34
C LEU A 56 15.84 22.40 15.38
N GLN A 57 15.04 21.42 14.99
CA GLN A 57 15.45 20.35 14.07
C GLN A 57 15.29 20.73 12.58
N GLY A 58 14.70 21.89 12.29
CA GLY A 58 14.31 22.27 10.93
C GLY A 58 13.28 21.31 10.33
N ASN A 59 12.52 20.60 11.18
CA ASN A 59 11.51 19.67 10.75
C ASN A 59 10.25 20.44 10.33
N SER A 60 9.79 20.18 9.10
CA SER A 60 8.54 20.74 8.56
C SER A 60 7.53 19.65 8.21
N ASP A 61 7.85 18.39 8.51
CA ASP A 61 7.02 17.23 8.23
C ASP A 61 6.04 16.97 9.39
N PRO A 62 4.73 17.21 9.21
CA PRO A 62 3.72 16.99 10.25
C PRO A 62 3.60 15.52 10.68
N VAL A 63 3.93 14.56 9.80
CA VAL A 63 3.91 13.13 10.13
C VAL A 63 5.09 12.80 11.02
N ALA A 64 6.30 13.24 10.64
CA ALA A 64 7.49 13.02 11.45
C ALA A 64 7.41 13.74 12.81
N SER A 65 6.92 14.98 12.80
CA SER A 65 6.66 15.79 13.99
C SER A 65 5.72 15.08 14.96
N LEU A 66 4.52 14.70 14.49
CA LEU A 66 3.53 14.04 15.32
C LEU A 66 3.97 12.65 15.78
N TRP A 67 4.70 11.90 14.94
CA TRP A 67 5.23 10.59 15.33
C TRP A 67 6.29 10.71 16.41
N SER A 68 7.25 11.63 16.27
CA SER A 68 8.25 11.92 17.29
C SER A 68 7.61 12.37 18.59
N PHE A 69 6.65 13.30 18.50
CA PHE A 69 5.88 13.80 19.62
C PHE A 69 5.19 12.68 20.41
N LEU A 70 4.44 11.80 19.74
CA LEU A 70 3.75 10.69 20.40
C LEU A 70 4.73 9.67 21.02
N ARG A 71 5.94 9.50 20.46
CA ARG A 71 6.97 8.60 21.01
C ARG A 71 7.52 9.05 22.36
N HIS A 72 7.33 10.31 22.78
CA HIS A 72 7.65 10.76 24.13
C HIS A 72 6.74 10.13 25.19
N GLY A 73 5.57 9.60 24.81
CA GLY A 73 4.64 8.88 25.67
C GLY A 73 3.83 9.78 26.62
N TYR A 74 4.39 10.88 27.13
CA TYR A 74 3.66 11.84 27.98
C TYR A 74 2.46 12.51 27.28
N PRO A 75 2.53 12.88 25.98
CA PRO A 75 1.37 13.42 25.30
C PRO A 75 0.16 12.48 25.32
N LEU A 76 0.38 11.16 25.23
CA LEU A 76 -0.70 10.17 25.32
C LEU A 76 -1.37 10.17 26.70
N LEU A 77 -0.58 10.31 27.77
CA LEU A 77 -1.12 10.44 29.13
C LEU A 77 -1.92 11.73 29.30
N ALA A 78 -1.42 12.84 28.76
CA ALA A 78 -2.12 14.12 28.82
C ALA A 78 -3.46 14.10 28.07
N ILE A 79 -3.52 13.48 26.88
CA ILE A 79 -4.77 13.28 26.13
C ILE A 79 -5.76 12.46 26.96
N TYR A 80 -5.30 11.37 27.59
CA TYR A 80 -6.14 10.55 28.45
C TYR A 80 -6.62 11.33 29.69
N ASN A 81 -5.73 12.02 30.38
CA ASN A 81 -6.06 12.79 31.58
C ASN A 81 -7.03 13.95 31.31
N ALA A 82 -7.10 14.43 30.06
CA ALA A 82 -8.11 15.39 29.64
C ALA A 82 -9.55 14.83 29.69
N SER A 83 -9.73 13.51 29.78
CA SER A 83 -11.03 12.89 30.02
C SER A 83 -11.56 13.04 31.44
N ASP A 84 -10.79 13.70 32.31
CA ASP A 84 -11.01 13.75 33.76
C ASP A 84 -11.27 12.35 34.36
N PRO A 85 -10.33 11.40 34.16
CA PRO A 85 -10.48 10.05 34.68
C PRO A 85 -10.44 10.05 36.21
N GLY A 86 -11.13 9.10 36.84
CA GLY A 86 -11.15 8.97 38.31
C GLY A 86 -9.77 8.83 38.96
N ALA A 87 -8.75 8.44 38.18
CA ALA A 87 -7.35 8.52 38.54
C ALA A 87 -6.51 9.05 37.37
N GLN A 88 -5.73 10.12 37.60
CA GLN A 88 -4.81 10.63 36.58
C GLN A 88 -3.64 9.66 36.34
N LEU A 89 -3.30 9.49 35.07
CA LEU A 89 -2.15 8.69 34.67
C LEU A 89 -0.87 9.51 34.75
N GLU A 90 0.07 9.03 35.56
CA GLU A 90 1.42 9.61 35.69
C GLU A 90 2.49 8.51 35.72
N VAL A 91 3.71 8.80 35.28
CA VAL A 91 4.85 7.88 35.41
C VAL A 91 5.60 8.18 36.69
N ASP A 92 5.83 7.17 37.52
CA ASP A 92 6.64 7.30 38.74
C ASP A 92 8.12 7.45 38.36
N THR A 93 8.59 8.70 38.35
CA THR A 93 9.96 9.07 37.95
C THR A 93 11.03 8.56 38.91
N THR A 94 10.65 8.17 40.13
CA THR A 94 11.55 7.60 41.15
C THR A 94 11.81 6.12 40.93
N LYS A 95 10.85 5.40 40.34
CA LYS A 95 10.94 3.95 40.10
C LYS A 95 11.33 3.58 38.68
N VAL A 96 11.05 4.46 37.71
CA VAL A 96 11.31 4.20 36.30
C VAL A 96 12.54 4.98 35.81
N PRO A 97 13.60 4.29 35.36
CA PRO A 97 14.76 4.93 34.74
C PRO A 97 14.35 5.80 33.56
N GLU A 98 15.00 6.95 33.40
CA GLU A 98 14.67 7.96 32.39
C GLU A 98 14.50 7.39 30.98
N ALA A 99 15.46 6.57 30.53
CA ALA A 99 15.43 5.91 29.23
C ALA A 99 14.20 5.00 28.99
N ARG A 100 13.51 4.55 30.05
CA ARG A 100 12.32 3.69 29.97
C ARG A 100 11.02 4.45 30.19
N ARG A 101 11.07 5.72 30.63
CA ARG A 101 9.87 6.51 30.95
C ARG A 101 8.91 6.66 29.77
N PRO A 102 9.35 6.96 28.53
CA PRO A 102 8.43 7.09 27.39
C PRO A 102 7.63 5.81 27.13
N LYS A 103 8.31 4.66 27.12
CA LYS A 103 7.67 3.34 26.92
C LYS A 103 6.74 3.00 28.09
N ALA A 104 7.11 3.36 29.32
CA ALA A 104 6.25 3.18 30.50
C ALA A 104 4.99 4.06 30.45
N ALA A 105 5.11 5.31 30.00
CA ALA A 105 3.97 6.21 29.78
C ALA A 105 3.02 5.63 28.72
N THR A 106 3.56 5.22 27.57
CA THR A 106 2.78 4.58 26.49
C THR A 106 2.06 3.32 26.99
N PHE A 107 2.74 2.49 27.78
CA PHE A 107 2.13 1.28 28.35
C PHE A 107 0.96 1.61 29.29
N LYS A 108 1.11 2.61 30.17
CA LYS A 108 0.04 3.06 31.06
C LYS A 108 -1.18 3.59 30.28
N PHE A 109 -0.95 4.37 29.24
CA PHE A 109 -2.02 4.83 28.35
C PHE A 109 -2.80 3.65 27.76
N LEU A 110 -2.10 2.66 27.19
CA LEU A 110 -2.74 1.47 26.60
C LEU A 110 -3.54 0.69 27.63
N GLN A 111 -2.99 0.49 28.83
CA GLN A 111 -3.67 -0.20 29.92
C GLN A 111 -4.97 0.51 30.31
N ALA A 112 -4.93 1.83 30.50
CA ALA A 112 -6.09 2.61 30.89
C ALA A 112 -7.15 2.66 29.78
N ALA A 113 -6.75 2.82 28.52
CA ALA A 113 -7.68 2.80 27.39
C ALA A 113 -8.44 1.46 27.28
N ILE A 114 -7.79 0.33 27.57
CA ILE A 114 -8.43 -0.99 27.59
C ILE A 114 -9.35 -1.14 28.81
N GLN A 115 -8.89 -0.74 30.00
CA GLN A 115 -9.58 -1.02 31.27
C GLN A 115 -10.74 -0.06 31.54
N GLU A 116 -10.54 1.24 31.28
CA GLU A 116 -11.48 2.30 31.69
C GLU A 116 -12.31 2.81 30.51
N MET A 117 -11.73 2.91 29.30
CA MET A 117 -12.46 3.30 28.08
C MET A 117 -13.00 2.12 27.27
N ALA A 118 -12.86 0.89 27.79
CA ALA A 118 -13.36 -0.35 27.20
C ALA A 118 -12.94 -0.59 25.73
N PHE A 119 -11.72 -0.17 25.35
CA PHE A 119 -11.21 -0.46 24.02
C PHE A 119 -10.99 -1.97 23.82
N PRO A 120 -11.49 -2.57 22.72
CA PRO A 120 -11.16 -3.94 22.37
C PRO A 120 -9.65 -4.09 22.15
N GLN A 121 -9.00 -5.06 22.81
CA GLN A 121 -7.54 -5.25 22.72
C GLN A 121 -7.04 -5.39 21.28
N GLN A 122 -7.83 -6.03 20.41
CA GLN A 122 -7.53 -6.25 18.99
C GLN A 122 -7.48 -4.97 18.14
N GLU A 123 -8.06 -3.87 18.65
CA GLU A 123 -8.09 -2.55 18.00
C GLU A 123 -7.03 -1.59 18.58
N CYS A 124 -6.36 -1.96 19.67
CA CYS A 124 -5.26 -1.20 20.24
C CYS A 124 -3.97 -1.39 19.45
N PHE A 125 -3.12 -0.36 19.43
CA PHE A 125 -1.77 -0.48 18.90
C PHE A 125 -0.83 -1.13 19.93
N LEU A 126 0.23 -1.78 19.44
CA LEU A 126 1.30 -2.34 20.28
C LEU A 126 2.41 -1.31 20.53
N ILE A 127 3.20 -1.45 21.61
CA ILE A 127 4.35 -0.55 21.82
C ILE A 127 5.30 -0.55 20.60
N THR A 128 5.47 -1.69 19.95
CA THR A 128 6.27 -1.80 18.71
C THR A 128 5.67 -1.05 17.52
N ASP A 129 4.35 -0.79 17.51
CA ASP A 129 3.70 -0.01 16.45
C ASP A 129 4.06 1.48 16.53
N LEU A 130 4.27 2.02 17.74
CA LEU A 130 4.67 3.43 17.94
C LEU A 130 6.19 3.64 17.86
N TYR A 131 6.95 2.75 18.50
CA TYR A 131 8.41 2.84 18.58
C TYR A 131 9.14 2.14 17.43
N GLY A 132 8.41 1.40 16.59
CA GLY A 132 8.93 0.86 15.34
C GLY A 132 9.02 1.93 14.26
N ASP A 133 9.47 1.51 13.09
CA ASP A 133 9.72 2.36 11.93
C ASP A 133 8.68 2.25 10.83
N ASN A 134 7.67 1.38 10.95
CA ASN A 134 6.66 1.16 9.90
C ASN A 134 5.40 2.04 10.06
N THR A 135 4.85 2.48 8.92
CA THR A 135 3.69 3.39 8.84
C THR A 135 2.36 2.70 9.15
N ILE A 136 2.30 1.37 9.02
CA ILE A 136 1.14 0.54 9.40
C ILE A 136 0.88 0.67 10.91
N GLY A 137 1.93 0.51 11.72
CA GLY A 137 1.87 0.65 13.16
C GLY A 137 1.44 2.07 13.55
N PHE A 138 2.07 3.09 12.95
CA PHE A 138 1.71 4.47 13.22
C PHE A 138 0.27 4.83 12.86
N THR A 139 -0.26 4.26 11.77
CA THR A 139 -1.67 4.41 11.40
C THR A 139 -2.60 3.90 12.50
N LYS A 140 -2.27 2.80 13.18
CA LYS A 140 -3.05 2.31 14.33
C LYS A 140 -2.99 3.28 15.51
N VAL A 141 -1.82 3.87 15.76
CA VAL A 141 -1.65 4.90 16.81
C VAL A 141 -2.60 6.08 16.53
N ILE A 142 -2.56 6.63 15.31
CA ILE A 142 -3.43 7.75 14.90
C ILE A 142 -4.91 7.40 15.06
N LYS A 143 -5.32 6.20 14.62
CA LYS A 143 -6.72 5.74 14.76
C LYS A 143 -7.14 5.65 16.23
N MET A 144 -6.30 5.09 17.08
CA MET A 144 -6.61 4.96 18.51
C MET A 144 -6.69 6.31 19.20
N VAL A 145 -5.75 7.24 18.92
CA VAL A 145 -5.78 8.59 19.50
C VAL A 145 -7.02 9.34 19.02
N ASN A 146 -7.36 9.29 17.74
CA ASN A 146 -8.59 9.92 17.23
C ASN A 146 -9.84 9.37 17.91
N ARG A 147 -9.91 8.06 18.17
CA ARG A 147 -11.04 7.45 18.87
C ARG A 147 -11.15 7.92 20.33
N VAL A 148 -10.03 8.15 21.01
CA VAL A 148 -10.05 8.78 22.35
C VAL A 148 -10.57 10.21 22.25
N LEU A 149 -10.14 10.99 21.25
CA LEU A 149 -10.66 12.34 21.03
C LEU A 149 -12.17 12.33 20.68
N ASP A 150 -12.65 11.34 19.93
CA ASP A 150 -14.08 11.18 19.63
C ASP A 150 -14.89 10.95 20.92
N ILE A 151 -14.35 10.16 21.88
CA ILE A 151 -14.98 9.94 23.18
C ILE A 151 -15.03 11.25 23.97
N LEU A 152 -13.94 12.01 24.03
CA LEU A 152 -13.89 13.33 24.68
C LEU A 152 -14.89 14.31 24.06
N GLU A 153 -15.03 14.27 22.72
CA GLU A 153 -15.98 15.11 21.98
C GLU A 153 -17.43 14.76 22.35
N ILE A 154 -17.76 13.47 22.39
CA ILE A 154 -19.08 12.97 22.81
C ILE A 154 -19.36 13.34 24.27
N GLN A 155 -18.34 13.33 25.13
CA GLN A 155 -18.42 13.76 26.53
C GLN A 155 -18.48 15.29 26.69
N GLY A 156 -18.32 16.06 25.62
CA GLY A 156 -18.35 17.53 25.64
C GLY A 156 -17.13 18.16 26.32
N GLN A 157 -16.02 17.43 26.41
CA GLN A 157 -14.81 17.85 27.11
C GLN A 157 -13.79 18.56 26.20
N LEU A 158 -13.99 18.55 24.88
CA LEU A 158 -13.18 19.34 23.95
C LEU A 158 -13.60 20.81 23.94
N LYS A 159 -12.62 21.70 23.90
CA LYS A 159 -12.83 23.14 23.71
C LYS A 159 -13.32 23.35 22.27
N ARG A 160 -14.63 23.51 22.09
CA ARG A 160 -15.14 24.04 20.82
C ARG A 160 -14.52 25.43 20.60
N PRO A 161 -13.91 25.71 19.44
CA PRO A 161 -13.42 27.05 19.16
C PRO A 161 -14.62 28.01 19.18
N SER A 162 -14.72 28.83 20.22
CA SER A 162 -15.61 29.98 20.26
C SER A 162 -15.09 31.00 19.26
N GLY A 163 -15.62 30.96 18.03
CA GLY A 163 -15.48 32.06 17.06
C GLY A 163 -14.44 31.90 15.95
N THR A 164 -14.36 30.73 15.30
CA THR A 164 -14.00 30.70 13.88
C THR A 164 -15.22 30.25 13.11
N GLY A 165 -15.99 31.23 12.63
CA GLY A 165 -16.92 30.96 11.53
C GLY A 165 -16.12 30.25 10.46
N THR A 166 -16.56 29.05 10.09
CA THR A 166 -16.14 28.37 8.87
C THR A 166 -16.31 29.39 7.75
N ALA A 167 -15.21 30.04 7.36
CA ALA A 167 -15.10 30.58 6.03
C ALA A 167 -15.30 29.36 5.13
N ALA A 168 -16.50 29.25 4.56
CA ALA A 168 -16.75 28.32 3.48
C ALA A 168 -15.56 28.44 2.52
N PRO A 169 -14.96 27.33 2.04
CA PRO A 169 -13.89 27.40 1.07
C PRO A 169 -14.40 28.29 -0.06
N ALA A 170 -13.61 29.30 -0.43
CA ALA A 170 -13.94 30.24 -1.49
C ALA A 170 -14.33 29.44 -2.75
N ALA A 171 -15.63 29.21 -2.91
CA ALA A 171 -16.19 28.50 -4.04
C ALA A 171 -16.05 29.44 -5.23
N GLY A 172 -15.17 29.10 -6.17
CA GLY A 172 -15.14 29.79 -7.46
C GLY A 172 -13.81 29.92 -8.19
N ARG A 173 -12.67 29.46 -7.66
CA ARG A 173 -11.46 29.36 -8.48
C ARG A 173 -11.50 28.06 -9.27
N LYS A 174 -11.65 28.17 -10.60
CA LYS A 174 -11.47 27.02 -11.51
C LYS A 174 -10.03 26.53 -11.32
N LEU A 175 -9.87 25.26 -10.96
CA LEU A 175 -8.57 24.61 -10.88
C LEU A 175 -7.89 24.71 -12.26
N THR A 176 -6.62 25.06 -12.27
CA THR A 176 -5.78 24.98 -13.45
C THR A 176 -5.62 23.51 -13.87
N LYS A 177 -5.23 23.27 -15.12
CA LYS A 177 -4.95 21.91 -15.61
C LYS A 177 -3.88 21.21 -14.75
N ARG A 178 -2.84 21.96 -14.34
CA ARG A 178 -1.81 21.47 -13.41
C ARG A 178 -2.42 21.03 -12.08
N GLU A 179 -3.21 21.89 -11.44
CA GLU A 179 -3.82 21.57 -10.15
C GLU A 179 -4.80 20.38 -10.26
N HIS A 180 -5.49 20.20 -11.40
CA HIS A 180 -6.31 19.03 -11.67
C HIS A 180 -5.49 17.73 -11.74
N ILE A 181 -4.38 17.71 -12.50
CA ILE A 181 -3.50 16.54 -12.63
C ILE A 181 -2.92 16.16 -11.26
N LEU A 182 -2.46 17.14 -10.48
CA LEU A 182 -1.90 16.90 -9.14
C LEU A 182 -2.96 16.42 -8.14
N LYS A 183 -4.17 16.97 -8.21
CA LYS A 183 -5.29 16.51 -7.38
C LYS A 183 -5.67 15.07 -7.72
N GLU A 184 -5.76 14.74 -9.01
CA GLU A 184 -6.01 13.36 -9.46
C GLU A 184 -4.89 12.42 -9.02
N LEU A 185 -3.62 12.84 -9.09
CA LEU A 185 -2.48 12.06 -8.59
C LEU A 185 -2.65 11.68 -7.13
N LEU A 186 -2.99 12.64 -6.27
CA LEU A 186 -3.19 12.43 -4.84
C LEU A 186 -4.45 11.59 -4.54
N GLU A 187 -5.57 11.87 -5.19
CA GLU A 187 -6.81 11.13 -4.98
C GLU A 187 -6.64 9.66 -5.40
N THR A 188 -6.09 9.42 -6.58
CA THR A 188 -5.85 8.06 -7.07
C THR A 188 -4.76 7.34 -6.27
N GLU A 189 -3.80 8.06 -5.66
CA GLU A 189 -2.82 7.45 -4.74
C GLU A 189 -3.47 7.03 -3.42
N ARG A 190 -4.37 7.85 -2.85
CA ARG A 190 -5.14 7.49 -1.65
C ARG A 190 -5.99 6.25 -1.89
N ASP A 191 -6.67 6.21 -3.03
CA ASP A 191 -7.45 5.03 -3.45
C ASP A 191 -6.55 3.80 -3.59
N TYR A 192 -5.38 3.93 -4.21
CA TYR A 192 -4.42 2.84 -4.34
C TYR A 192 -3.93 2.30 -2.99
N VAL A 193 -3.49 3.19 -2.09
CA VAL A 193 -3.08 2.80 -0.73
C VAL A 193 -4.21 2.13 0.02
N HIS A 194 -5.44 2.62 -0.10
CA HIS A 194 -6.61 1.99 0.52
C HIS A 194 -6.86 0.57 0.00
N HIS A 195 -6.74 0.34 -1.31
CA HIS A 195 -6.86 -1.01 -1.87
C HIS A 195 -5.77 -1.97 -1.34
N LEU A 196 -4.53 -1.49 -1.16
CA LEU A 196 -3.46 -2.29 -0.54
C LEU A 196 -3.74 -2.60 0.94
N GLN A 197 -4.33 -1.64 1.68
CA GLN A 197 -4.77 -1.88 3.06
C GLN A 197 -5.87 -2.95 3.13
N ASN A 198 -6.78 -2.98 2.15
CA ASN A 198 -7.81 -4.03 2.08
C ASN A 198 -7.18 -5.41 1.83
N LEU A 199 -6.16 -5.52 0.96
CA LEU A 199 -5.37 -6.74 0.79
C LEU A 199 -4.67 -7.17 2.09
N GLN A 200 -4.12 -6.22 2.85
CA GLN A 200 -3.47 -6.54 4.13
C GLN A 200 -4.50 -6.99 5.18
N ALA A 201 -5.67 -6.35 5.22
CA ALA A 201 -6.76 -6.74 6.11
C ALA A 201 -7.25 -8.16 5.79
N LEU A 202 -7.39 -8.49 4.50
CA LEU A 202 -7.71 -9.83 4.04
C LEU A 202 -6.64 -10.85 4.48
N LYS A 203 -5.36 -10.56 4.23
CA LYS A 203 -4.25 -11.41 4.66
C LYS A 203 -4.32 -11.71 6.16
N LYS A 204 -4.52 -10.66 6.97
CA LYS A 204 -4.59 -10.79 8.43
C LYS A 204 -5.76 -11.69 8.85
N GLU A 205 -6.94 -11.49 8.27
CA GLU A 205 -8.12 -12.30 8.61
C GLU A 205 -7.95 -13.78 8.19
N LEU A 206 -7.29 -14.03 7.06
CA LEU A 206 -6.98 -15.39 6.61
C LEU A 206 -5.99 -16.11 7.54
N GLU A 207 -5.02 -15.37 8.10
CA GLU A 207 -4.06 -15.90 9.07
C GLU A 207 -4.72 -16.10 10.45
N ASP A 208 -5.51 -15.13 10.92
CA ASP A 208 -6.19 -15.18 12.23
C ASP A 208 -7.24 -16.30 12.30
N THR A 209 -7.90 -16.60 11.18
CA THR A 209 -8.87 -17.71 11.07
C THR A 209 -8.22 -19.07 10.84
N GLY A 210 -6.92 -19.11 10.56
CA GLY A 210 -6.20 -20.33 10.16
C GLY A 210 -6.61 -20.87 8.79
N ALA A 211 -7.30 -20.07 7.96
CA ALA A 211 -7.71 -20.46 6.61
C ALA A 211 -6.52 -20.58 5.66
N LEU A 212 -5.51 -19.71 5.83
CA LEU A 212 -4.22 -19.80 5.18
C LEU A 212 -3.10 -19.79 6.23
N THR A 213 -2.13 -20.69 6.08
CA THR A 213 -1.01 -20.80 7.01
C THR A 213 0.33 -20.70 6.28
N GLY A 214 1.27 -19.93 6.86
CA GLY A 214 2.68 -19.94 6.53
C GLY A 214 2.98 -19.79 5.03
N ASP A 215 3.28 -20.90 4.38
CA ASP A 215 3.72 -20.95 2.98
C ASP A 215 2.64 -20.45 2.00
N ALA A 216 1.38 -20.90 2.13
CA ALA A 216 0.32 -20.44 1.22
C ALA A 216 0.02 -18.94 1.36
N SER A 217 0.02 -18.41 2.58
CA SER A 217 -0.11 -16.97 2.84
C SER A 217 1.06 -16.19 2.22
N HIS A 218 2.29 -16.69 2.41
CA HIS A 218 3.49 -16.05 1.86
C HIS A 218 3.51 -16.07 0.33
N GLN A 219 3.07 -17.16 -0.30
CA GLN A 219 2.97 -17.28 -1.76
C GLN A 219 1.89 -16.40 -2.38
N ILE A 220 0.81 -16.10 -1.65
CA ILE A 220 -0.25 -15.20 -2.14
C ILE A 220 0.12 -13.73 -1.92
N PHE A 221 0.61 -13.37 -0.73
CA PHE A 221 0.81 -11.97 -0.32
C PHE A 221 2.29 -11.55 -0.30
N LEU A 222 3.13 -12.15 -1.15
CA LEU A 222 4.57 -11.91 -1.19
C LEU A 222 4.89 -10.41 -1.28
N ASN A 223 5.75 -9.91 -0.39
CA ASN A 223 6.17 -8.51 -0.32
C ASN A 223 5.05 -7.46 -0.07
N LEU A 224 3.80 -7.87 0.21
CA LEU A 224 2.66 -6.93 0.36
C LEU A 224 2.94 -5.86 1.43
N ASN A 225 3.50 -6.23 2.58
CA ASN A 225 3.73 -5.29 3.68
C ASN A 225 4.77 -4.22 3.31
N ASN A 226 5.84 -4.59 2.61
CA ASN A 226 6.87 -3.65 2.18
C ASN A 226 6.33 -2.72 1.09
N LEU A 227 5.56 -3.27 0.14
CA LEU A 227 4.90 -2.48 -0.90
C LEU A 227 3.89 -1.49 -0.30
N LEU A 228 3.09 -1.92 0.67
CA LEU A 228 2.13 -1.05 1.37
C LEU A 228 2.85 0.04 2.17
N ASP A 229 3.89 -0.30 2.93
CA ASP A 229 4.66 0.69 3.69
C ASP A 229 5.31 1.73 2.74
N PHE A 230 5.86 1.28 1.62
CA PHE A 230 6.35 2.17 0.56
C PHE A 230 5.24 3.09 0.04
N ALA A 231 4.11 2.53 -0.39
CA ALA A 231 3.00 3.30 -0.95
C ALA A 231 2.46 4.34 0.04
N GLN A 232 2.37 3.99 1.33
CA GLN A 232 1.98 4.92 2.40
C GLN A 232 2.99 6.05 2.58
N ARG A 233 4.29 5.75 2.62
CA ARG A 233 5.35 6.76 2.70
C ARG A 233 5.36 7.65 1.47
N PHE A 234 5.19 7.07 0.29
CA PHE A 234 5.17 7.80 -0.96
C PHE A 234 3.97 8.75 -1.02
N LEU A 235 2.78 8.30 -0.62
CA LEU A 235 1.60 9.16 -0.46
C LEU A 235 1.86 10.32 0.51
N ILE A 236 2.46 10.05 1.67
CA ILE A 236 2.85 11.10 2.64
C ILE A 236 3.76 12.14 1.97
N ARG A 237 4.76 11.68 1.21
CA ARG A 237 5.71 12.55 0.50
C ARG A 237 5.01 13.37 -0.61
N LEU A 238 4.08 12.77 -1.34
CA LEU A 238 3.27 13.48 -2.33
C LEU A 238 2.40 14.58 -1.68
N GLU A 239 1.72 14.27 -0.57
CA GLU A 239 0.88 15.22 0.17
C GLU A 239 1.72 16.37 0.76
N GLN A 240 2.89 16.06 1.33
CA GLN A 240 3.85 17.06 1.79
C GLN A 240 4.32 17.97 0.65
N HIS A 241 4.69 17.38 -0.49
CA HIS A 241 5.18 18.11 -1.64
C HIS A 241 4.10 19.05 -2.19
N TYR A 242 2.86 18.58 -2.25
CA TYR A 242 1.69 19.36 -2.68
C TYR A 242 1.40 20.54 -1.75
N ALA A 243 1.62 20.39 -0.45
CA ALA A 243 1.39 21.44 0.54
C ALA A 243 2.43 22.59 0.48
N ARG A 244 3.55 22.41 -0.24
CA ARG A 244 4.56 23.47 -0.42
C ARG A 244 4.09 24.51 -1.44
N PRO A 245 4.59 25.77 -1.35
CA PRO A 245 4.33 26.80 -2.36
C PRO A 245 4.65 26.28 -3.76
N GLU A 246 3.82 26.63 -4.75
CA GLU A 246 3.89 26.08 -6.11
C GLU A 246 5.26 26.26 -6.75
N GLU A 247 5.93 27.37 -6.44
CA GLU A 247 7.26 27.73 -6.95
C GLU A 247 8.37 26.83 -6.41
N LYS A 248 8.13 26.13 -5.30
CA LYS A 248 9.06 25.19 -4.67
C LYS A 248 8.76 23.73 -4.99
N GLN A 249 7.75 23.47 -5.82
CA GLN A 249 7.34 22.12 -6.18
C GLN A 249 8.13 21.60 -7.38
N ASN A 250 9.11 20.75 -7.13
CA ASN A 250 9.79 19.96 -8.15
C ASN A 250 9.34 18.49 -8.10
N TRP A 251 8.28 18.20 -8.85
CA TRP A 251 7.71 16.85 -8.91
C TRP A 251 8.64 15.84 -9.58
N GLY A 252 9.52 16.24 -10.50
CA GLY A 252 10.48 15.33 -11.13
C GLY A 252 11.49 14.79 -10.10
N GLU A 253 12.12 15.70 -9.37
CA GLU A 253 13.07 15.37 -8.31
C GLU A 253 12.44 14.49 -7.23
N LEU A 254 11.17 14.74 -6.87
CA LEU A 254 10.46 13.91 -5.90
C LEU A 254 10.43 12.42 -6.31
N PHE A 255 10.14 12.13 -7.57
CA PHE A 255 10.08 10.75 -8.06
C PHE A 255 11.47 10.13 -8.17
N ILE A 256 12.46 10.89 -8.65
CA ILE A 256 13.86 10.44 -8.76
C ILE A 256 14.41 10.02 -7.39
N GLN A 257 14.17 10.81 -6.34
CA GLN A 257 14.60 10.50 -4.97
C GLN A 257 14.03 9.18 -4.42
N HIS A 258 12.96 8.67 -5.01
CA HIS A 258 12.29 7.43 -4.57
C HIS A 258 12.49 6.27 -5.56
N GLU A 259 13.36 6.41 -6.58
CA GLU A 259 13.62 5.38 -7.61
C GLU A 259 13.92 4.01 -6.99
N GLU A 260 14.88 3.94 -6.05
CA GLU A 260 15.26 2.67 -5.43
C GLU A 260 14.09 2.04 -4.65
N ALA A 261 13.25 2.87 -4.04
CA ALA A 261 12.10 2.42 -3.28
C ALA A 261 10.96 1.92 -4.19
N PHE A 262 10.87 2.38 -5.44
CA PHE A 262 9.95 1.80 -6.43
C PHE A 262 10.31 0.34 -6.81
N ARG A 263 11.53 -0.13 -6.54
CA ARG A 263 11.89 -1.55 -6.76
C ARG A 263 11.11 -2.51 -5.85
N GLN A 264 10.43 -2.02 -4.82
CA GLN A 264 9.53 -2.83 -3.99
C GLN A 264 8.33 -3.42 -4.77
N TYR A 265 8.02 -2.89 -5.97
CA TYR A 265 7.00 -3.42 -6.85
C TYR A 265 7.42 -4.73 -7.53
N GLU A 266 8.70 -4.88 -7.88
CA GLU A 266 9.22 -6.02 -8.66
C GLU A 266 8.84 -7.39 -8.05
N PRO A 267 9.16 -7.72 -6.78
CA PRO A 267 8.87 -9.03 -6.22
C PRO A 267 7.37 -9.30 -6.07
N PHE A 268 6.56 -8.27 -5.86
CA PHE A 268 5.11 -8.42 -5.77
C PHE A 268 4.51 -8.74 -7.14
N ILE A 269 4.93 -8.01 -8.17
CA ILE A 269 4.45 -8.15 -9.54
C ILE A 269 4.90 -9.49 -10.15
N ALA A 270 6.17 -9.87 -9.97
CA ALA A 270 6.69 -11.14 -10.48
C ALA A 270 5.96 -12.36 -9.88
N ASN A 271 5.44 -12.23 -8.66
CA ASN A 271 4.70 -13.29 -7.97
C ASN A 271 3.26 -13.50 -8.47
N GLN A 272 2.75 -12.66 -9.40
CA GLN A 272 1.35 -12.68 -9.83
C GLN A 272 0.86 -14.07 -10.28
N MET A 273 1.64 -14.78 -11.10
CA MET A 273 1.30 -16.12 -11.58
C MET A 273 1.17 -17.14 -10.44
N ARG A 274 2.12 -17.14 -9.50
CA ARG A 274 2.13 -18.05 -8.35
C ARG A 274 1.02 -17.72 -7.37
N CYS A 275 0.78 -16.43 -7.14
CA CYS A 275 -0.35 -15.92 -6.37
C CYS A 275 -1.67 -16.43 -6.96
N ASP A 276 -1.87 -16.28 -8.27
CA ASP A 276 -3.10 -16.73 -8.94
C ASP A 276 -3.29 -18.24 -8.81
N GLN A 277 -2.26 -19.05 -9.07
CA GLN A 277 -2.35 -20.51 -8.91
C GLN A 277 -2.69 -20.92 -7.47
N THR A 278 -2.06 -20.30 -6.49
CA THR A 278 -2.28 -20.63 -5.06
C THR A 278 -3.65 -20.16 -4.60
N CYS A 279 -4.10 -18.98 -5.03
CA CYS A 279 -5.45 -18.49 -4.78
C CYS A 279 -6.52 -19.44 -5.33
N HIS A 280 -6.33 -19.99 -6.53
CA HIS A 280 -7.27 -20.96 -7.10
C HIS A 280 -7.29 -22.28 -6.31
N LYS A 281 -6.13 -22.78 -5.89
CA LYS A 281 -6.03 -24.02 -5.08
C LYS A 281 -6.70 -23.88 -3.73
N GLU A 282 -6.56 -22.71 -3.09
CA GLU A 282 -7.06 -22.46 -1.73
C GLU A 282 -8.38 -21.65 -1.71
N TRP A 283 -9.04 -21.50 -2.86
CA TRP A 283 -10.16 -20.56 -3.04
C TRP A 283 -11.31 -20.78 -2.06
N ASP A 284 -11.71 -22.03 -1.82
CA ASP A 284 -12.81 -22.34 -0.91
C ASP A 284 -12.53 -21.88 0.53
N LYS A 285 -11.27 -21.97 0.97
CA LYS A 285 -10.84 -21.47 2.28
C LYS A 285 -10.81 -19.95 2.31
N ILE A 286 -10.25 -19.34 1.25
CA ILE A 286 -10.15 -17.87 1.11
C ILE A 286 -11.53 -17.21 1.11
N ARG A 287 -12.52 -17.83 0.44
CA ARG A 287 -13.88 -17.30 0.37
C ARG A 287 -14.65 -17.44 1.68
N ALA A 288 -14.42 -18.52 2.44
CA ALA A 288 -15.19 -18.83 3.65
C ALA A 288 -14.71 -18.09 4.91
N ALA A 289 -13.48 -17.58 4.91
CA ALA A 289 -12.85 -17.00 6.09
C ALA A 289 -13.32 -15.58 6.46
N PRO A 290 -13.51 -14.64 5.51
CA PRO A 290 -13.76 -13.25 5.88
C PRO A 290 -15.14 -13.03 6.51
N ARG A 291 -15.16 -12.25 7.59
CA ARG A 291 -16.36 -11.94 8.39
C ARG A 291 -16.91 -10.55 8.10
N SER A 292 -16.06 -9.63 7.66
CA SER A 292 -16.51 -8.29 7.27
C SER A 292 -17.15 -8.32 5.88
N ILE A 293 -18.23 -7.54 5.70
CA ILE A 293 -18.95 -7.44 4.42
C ILE A 293 -18.00 -7.00 3.29
N ASP A 294 -17.10 -6.06 3.61
CA ASP A 294 -16.12 -5.52 2.67
C ASP A 294 -15.18 -6.61 2.15
N LEU A 295 -14.59 -7.40 3.05
CA LEU A 295 -13.69 -8.49 2.64
C LEU A 295 -14.44 -9.65 1.98
N GLN A 296 -15.70 -9.90 2.37
CA GLN A 296 -16.57 -10.86 1.68
C GLN A 296 -16.85 -10.47 0.23
N GLN A 297 -17.08 -9.17 -0.05
CA GLN A 297 -17.21 -8.68 -1.42
C GLN A 297 -15.90 -8.86 -2.20
N MET A 298 -14.76 -8.59 -1.56
CA MET A 298 -13.43 -8.75 -2.17
C MET A 298 -13.15 -10.20 -2.60
N VAL A 299 -13.57 -11.18 -1.80
CA VAL A 299 -13.43 -12.61 -2.11
C VAL A 299 -14.69 -13.24 -2.73
N ALA A 300 -15.65 -12.43 -3.19
CA ALA A 300 -16.89 -12.94 -3.77
C ALA A 300 -16.62 -13.76 -5.04
N GLN A 301 -15.64 -13.35 -5.84
CA GLN A 301 -15.22 -14.02 -7.07
C GLN A 301 -13.69 -13.97 -7.21
N PRO A 302 -13.05 -15.00 -7.79
CA PRO A 302 -11.59 -14.99 -8.03
C PRO A 302 -11.15 -13.78 -8.85
N ALA A 303 -11.96 -13.37 -9.83
CA ALA A 303 -11.70 -12.20 -10.67
C ALA A 303 -11.67 -10.89 -9.87
N THR A 304 -12.55 -10.73 -8.87
CA THR A 304 -12.57 -9.55 -7.99
C THR A 304 -11.26 -9.46 -7.22
N LEU A 305 -10.84 -10.56 -6.58
CA LEU A 305 -9.60 -10.61 -5.81
C LEU A 305 -8.36 -10.40 -6.70
N ASN A 306 -8.30 -11.05 -7.87
CA ASN A 306 -7.23 -10.84 -8.86
C ASN A 306 -7.16 -9.36 -9.28
N GLY A 307 -8.32 -8.70 -9.44
CA GLY A 307 -8.40 -7.27 -9.71
C GLY A 307 -7.72 -6.38 -8.65
N PHE A 308 -7.54 -6.82 -7.41
CA PHE A 308 -6.72 -6.14 -6.41
C PHE A 308 -5.22 -6.42 -6.57
N PHE A 309 -4.85 -7.66 -6.90
CA PHE A 309 -3.45 -8.06 -7.09
C PHE A 309 -2.80 -7.44 -8.33
N VAL A 310 -3.57 -7.10 -9.37
CA VAL A 310 -3.05 -6.43 -10.57
C VAL A 310 -2.87 -4.91 -10.39
N LYS A 311 -3.45 -4.31 -9.33
CA LYS A 311 -3.37 -2.85 -9.08
C LYS A 311 -1.95 -2.31 -8.97
N PRO A 312 -0.98 -2.96 -8.31
CA PRO A 312 0.39 -2.45 -8.24
C PRO A 312 1.06 -2.29 -9.60
N PHE A 313 0.93 -3.28 -10.50
CA PHE A 313 1.43 -3.16 -11.87
C PHE A 313 0.72 -2.01 -12.60
N GLN A 314 -0.61 -1.96 -12.54
CA GLN A 314 -1.38 -0.87 -13.15
C GLN A 314 -0.94 0.49 -12.61
N ARG A 315 -0.75 0.64 -11.29
CA ARG A 315 -0.34 1.91 -10.69
C ARG A 315 1.05 2.32 -11.15
N LEU A 316 2.00 1.38 -11.19
CA LEU A 316 3.35 1.63 -11.68
C LEU A 316 3.34 2.14 -13.14
N THR A 317 2.47 1.57 -14.01
CA THR A 317 2.33 2.05 -15.41
C THR A 317 1.71 3.44 -15.53
N LYS A 318 0.98 3.92 -14.51
CA LYS A 318 0.26 5.21 -14.56
C LYS A 318 1.16 6.39 -14.22
N TYR A 319 2.17 6.23 -13.36
CA TYR A 319 3.06 7.34 -12.98
C TYR A 319 3.72 8.03 -14.18
N PRO A 320 4.34 7.31 -15.15
CA PRO A 320 4.92 7.95 -16.33
C PRO A 320 3.90 8.77 -17.14
N LEU A 321 2.66 8.28 -17.25
CA LEU A 321 1.61 8.94 -18.02
C LEU A 321 1.18 10.25 -17.35
N MET A 322 0.97 10.23 -16.03
CA MET A 322 0.60 11.42 -15.25
C MET A 322 1.72 12.46 -15.24
N LEU A 323 2.98 12.01 -15.12
CA LEU A 323 4.15 12.89 -15.20
C LEU A 323 4.31 13.50 -16.59
N LEU A 324 4.02 12.75 -17.65
CA LEU A 324 4.04 13.27 -19.02
C LEU A 324 2.99 14.37 -19.22
N GLU A 325 1.79 14.22 -18.64
CA GLU A 325 0.75 15.24 -18.66
C GLU A 325 1.14 16.46 -17.83
N LEU A 326 1.72 16.25 -16.64
CA LEU A 326 2.22 17.32 -15.78
C LEU A 326 3.32 18.14 -16.46
N ARG A 327 4.26 17.48 -17.15
CA ARG A 327 5.35 18.13 -17.91
C ARG A 327 4.83 19.15 -18.91
N LYS A 328 3.68 18.87 -19.56
CA LYS A 328 3.05 19.79 -20.53
C LYS A 328 2.50 21.06 -19.89
N GLN A 329 2.35 21.10 -18.57
CA GLN A 329 1.82 22.24 -17.82
C GLN A 329 2.92 23.06 -17.10
N ILE A 330 4.20 22.72 -17.31
CA ILE A 330 5.34 23.40 -16.68
C ILE A 330 6.07 24.19 -17.76
N GLU A 331 6.41 25.45 -17.46
CA GLU A 331 7.14 26.33 -18.39
C GLU A 331 8.65 26.30 -18.17
N ASP A 332 9.09 26.03 -16.93
CA ASP A 332 10.49 25.97 -16.54
C ASP A 332 11.20 24.75 -17.20
N PRO A 333 12.21 24.98 -18.06
CA PRO A 333 12.95 23.92 -18.72
C PRO A 333 13.66 22.95 -17.76
N ASP A 334 14.18 23.43 -16.62
CA ASP A 334 14.90 22.60 -15.67
C ASP A 334 13.93 21.63 -14.98
N LEU A 335 12.76 22.12 -14.57
CA LEU A 335 11.69 21.27 -14.02
C LEU A 335 11.14 20.27 -15.06
N GLN A 336 11.06 20.66 -16.33
CA GLN A 336 10.69 19.73 -17.41
C GLN A 336 11.73 18.63 -17.61
N ALA A 337 13.02 18.96 -17.52
CA ALA A 337 14.11 17.99 -17.60
C ALA A 337 14.06 17.00 -16.44
N ASP A 338 13.82 17.48 -15.21
CA ASP A 338 13.67 16.63 -14.02
C ASP A 338 12.49 15.66 -14.15
N ILE A 339 11.35 16.11 -14.68
CA ILE A 339 10.21 15.21 -14.94
C ILE A 339 10.55 14.19 -16.02
N SER A 340 11.33 14.57 -17.04
CA SER A 340 11.72 13.62 -18.09
C SER A 340 12.65 12.53 -17.54
N ARG A 341 13.61 12.90 -16.68
CA ARG A 341 14.45 11.94 -15.96
C ARG A 341 13.64 11.03 -15.04
N ALA A 342 12.65 11.57 -14.33
CA ALA A 342 11.73 10.78 -13.50
C ALA A 342 10.93 9.75 -14.32
N ILE A 343 10.48 10.12 -15.52
CA ILE A 343 9.78 9.21 -16.44
C ILE A 343 10.72 8.07 -16.88
N GLU A 344 11.95 8.37 -17.26
CA GLU A 344 12.97 7.37 -17.66
C GLU A 344 13.30 6.40 -16.51
N SER A 345 13.43 6.93 -15.30
CA SER A 345 13.65 6.17 -14.08
C SER A 345 12.49 5.19 -13.81
N LEU A 346 11.25 5.67 -13.88
CA LEU A 346 10.06 4.81 -13.73
C LEU A 346 9.92 3.77 -14.84
N GLN A 347 10.31 4.10 -16.08
CA GLN A 347 10.35 3.15 -17.19
C GLN A 347 11.36 2.03 -16.91
N THR A 348 12.53 2.37 -16.37
CA THR A 348 13.54 1.38 -15.98
C THR A 348 13.00 0.41 -14.92
N VAL A 349 12.25 0.89 -13.94
CA VAL A 349 11.60 0.03 -12.93
C VAL A 349 10.50 -0.84 -13.56
N LEU A 350 9.74 -0.31 -14.51
CA LEU A 350 8.73 -1.09 -15.25
C LEU A 350 9.36 -2.21 -16.06
N ASP A 351 10.45 -1.93 -16.76
CA ASP A 351 11.18 -2.92 -17.54
C ASP A 351 11.75 -4.01 -16.63
N ALA A 352 12.34 -3.62 -15.49
CA ALA A 352 12.82 -4.58 -14.48
C ALA A 352 11.69 -5.45 -13.91
N ALA A 353 10.51 -4.89 -13.66
CA ALA A 353 9.35 -5.64 -13.19
C ALA A 353 8.83 -6.64 -14.26
N ASN A 354 8.83 -6.25 -15.53
CA ASN A 354 8.48 -7.13 -16.64
C ASN A 354 9.50 -8.27 -16.80
N ASP A 355 10.79 -7.95 -16.77
CA ASP A 355 11.88 -8.95 -16.83
C ASP A 355 11.77 -9.95 -15.67
N ALA A 356 11.38 -9.48 -14.48
CA ALA A 356 11.15 -10.34 -13.32
C ALA A 356 9.93 -11.26 -13.50
N ILE A 357 8.86 -10.80 -14.14
CA ILE A 357 7.72 -11.65 -14.52
C ILE A 357 8.18 -12.74 -15.49
N ASP A 358 8.87 -12.36 -16.56
CA ASP A 358 9.35 -13.30 -17.59
C ASP A 358 10.28 -14.35 -16.97
N LYS A 359 11.18 -13.93 -16.09
CA LYS A 359 12.07 -14.83 -15.34
C LYS A 359 11.31 -15.81 -14.45
N GLU A 360 10.28 -15.36 -13.72
CA GLU A 360 9.47 -16.26 -12.89
C GLU A 360 8.65 -17.24 -13.75
N GLN A 361 8.13 -16.80 -14.90
CA GLN A 361 7.44 -17.68 -15.84
C GLN A 361 8.36 -18.78 -16.39
N LEU A 362 9.58 -18.41 -16.78
CA LEU A 362 10.60 -19.37 -17.23
C LEU A 362 10.98 -20.34 -16.12
N ALA A 363 11.19 -19.85 -14.89
CA ALA A 363 11.50 -20.69 -13.74
C ALA A 363 10.34 -21.65 -13.37
N SER A 364 9.09 -21.21 -13.53
CA SER A 364 7.91 -22.06 -13.32
C SER A 364 7.78 -23.12 -14.41
N ALA A 365 7.97 -22.76 -15.68
CA ALA A 365 7.92 -23.68 -16.80
C ALA A 365 9.01 -24.75 -16.69
N PHE A 366 10.22 -24.35 -16.28
CA PHE A 366 11.32 -25.26 -16.03
C PHE A 366 11.00 -26.28 -14.94
N ARG A 367 10.41 -25.85 -13.81
CA ARG A 367 9.96 -26.76 -12.73
C ARG A 367 8.92 -27.76 -13.22
N GLU A 368 7.95 -27.30 -14.01
CA GLU A 368 6.92 -28.19 -14.57
C GLU A 368 7.52 -29.21 -15.53
N LEU A 369 8.49 -28.80 -16.35
CA LEU A 369 9.17 -29.71 -17.25
C LEU A 369 10.03 -30.73 -16.48
N ASP A 370 10.72 -30.31 -15.41
CA ASP A 370 11.53 -31.19 -14.55
C ASP A 370 10.70 -32.31 -13.94
N GLU A 371 9.46 -32.01 -13.54
CA GLU A 371 8.52 -33.01 -13.03
C GLU A 371 7.98 -33.96 -14.12
N ARG A 372 7.90 -33.51 -15.37
CA ARG A 372 7.22 -34.23 -16.46
C ARG A 372 8.11 -35.14 -17.28
N VAL A 373 9.42 -34.91 -17.31
CA VAL A 373 10.32 -35.67 -18.18
C VAL A 373 11.11 -36.72 -17.40
N ASP A 374 10.66 -37.97 -17.48
CA ASP A 374 11.25 -39.11 -16.78
C ASP A 374 12.73 -39.35 -17.12
N ASP A 375 13.15 -39.06 -18.36
CA ASP A 375 14.51 -39.33 -18.88
C ASP A 375 15.53 -38.21 -18.62
N TRP A 376 15.12 -37.09 -18.03
CA TRP A 376 16.04 -35.97 -17.76
C TRP A 376 17.08 -36.27 -16.69
N LYS A 377 16.87 -37.26 -15.82
CA LYS A 377 17.86 -37.66 -14.80
C LYS A 377 19.19 -38.14 -15.40
N ALA A 378 19.20 -38.53 -16.68
CA ALA A 378 20.41 -38.87 -17.41
C ALA A 378 21.19 -37.65 -17.94
N LEU A 379 20.52 -36.49 -18.06
CA LEU A 379 21.07 -35.23 -18.53
C LEU A 379 21.27 -34.32 -17.30
N LYS A 380 22.48 -33.80 -17.09
CA LYS A 380 22.70 -32.88 -15.95
C LYS A 380 21.97 -31.57 -16.22
N ILE A 381 20.75 -31.42 -15.70
CA ILE A 381 19.89 -30.26 -15.95
C ILE A 381 20.62 -28.94 -15.58
N ASP A 382 21.40 -28.95 -14.49
CA ASP A 382 22.25 -27.83 -14.07
C ASP A 382 23.28 -27.37 -15.12
N SER A 383 23.55 -28.19 -16.13
CA SER A 383 24.52 -27.89 -17.20
C SER A 383 23.92 -27.21 -18.44
N PHE A 384 22.58 -27.10 -18.54
CA PHE A 384 21.92 -26.50 -19.71
C PHE A 384 21.82 -24.96 -19.65
N GLY A 385 22.11 -24.36 -18.49
CA GLY A 385 21.97 -22.92 -18.28
C GLY A 385 20.51 -22.47 -18.17
N ASP A 386 20.28 -21.16 -18.28
CA ASP A 386 18.94 -20.57 -18.14
C ASP A 386 18.01 -20.95 -19.30
N LEU A 387 16.77 -21.31 -18.97
CA LEU A 387 15.70 -21.49 -19.95
C LEU A 387 15.37 -20.14 -20.59
N LEU A 388 15.58 -20.01 -21.90
CA LEU A 388 15.33 -18.76 -22.62
C LEU A 388 13.90 -18.70 -23.17
N ARG A 389 13.37 -19.84 -23.60
CA ARG A 389 12.04 -19.93 -24.20
C ARG A 389 11.49 -21.35 -24.15
N PHE A 390 10.19 -21.46 -23.93
CA PHE A 390 9.43 -22.70 -24.04
C PHE A 390 8.17 -22.47 -24.89
N GLY A 391 7.69 -23.52 -25.56
CA GLY A 391 6.48 -23.47 -26.38
C GLY A 391 6.22 -24.78 -27.12
N THR A 392 5.00 -24.93 -27.61
CA THR A 392 4.66 -26.01 -28.56
C THR A 392 4.94 -25.50 -29.97
N PHE A 393 5.78 -26.22 -30.71
CA PHE A 393 6.13 -25.85 -32.08
C PHE A 393 5.79 -27.00 -33.02
N THR A 394 5.23 -26.67 -34.17
CA THR A 394 5.07 -27.63 -35.26
C THR A 394 6.42 -27.85 -35.90
N VAL A 395 6.99 -29.04 -35.74
CA VAL A 395 8.25 -29.41 -36.37
C VAL A 395 7.96 -30.00 -37.74
N ILE A 396 8.43 -29.34 -38.80
CA ILE A 396 8.42 -29.90 -40.15
C ILE A 396 9.71 -30.70 -40.33
N LYS A 397 9.62 -32.03 -40.29
CA LYS A 397 10.76 -32.89 -40.65
C LYS A 397 11.01 -32.73 -42.16
N GLY A 398 12.19 -32.24 -42.53
CA GLY A 398 12.64 -32.20 -43.92
C GLY A 398 12.84 -33.62 -44.43
N ASP A 399 11.97 -34.08 -45.32
CA ASP A 399 12.06 -35.40 -45.93
C ASP A 399 13.25 -35.47 -46.89
N SER A 400 14.21 -36.32 -46.58
CA SER A 400 15.23 -36.78 -47.52
C SER A 400 14.81 -38.15 -48.06
N GLY A 401 13.70 -38.18 -48.79
CA GLY A 401 13.38 -39.28 -49.71
C GLY A 401 12.41 -40.34 -49.20
N LYS A 402 11.18 -40.21 -49.73
CA LYS A 402 10.17 -41.25 -50.01
C LYS A 402 9.43 -41.81 -48.78
N ASP A 403 8.13 -41.53 -48.79
CA ASP A 403 7.06 -42.13 -48.00
C ASP A 403 7.33 -42.18 -46.50
N SER A 404 7.24 -41.03 -45.85
CA SER A 404 7.02 -40.94 -44.42
C SER A 404 5.68 -40.27 -44.16
N GLU A 405 4.76 -41.00 -43.51
CA GLU A 405 3.50 -40.47 -43.01
C GLU A 405 3.77 -39.19 -42.21
N ARG A 406 3.00 -38.13 -42.52
CA ARG A 406 3.03 -36.88 -41.79
C ARG A 406 2.36 -37.11 -40.43
N GLU A 407 3.16 -37.47 -39.43
CA GLU A 407 2.71 -37.34 -38.05
C GLU A 407 2.94 -35.89 -37.59
N ASP A 408 1.85 -35.13 -37.54
CA ASP A 408 1.80 -33.82 -36.89
C ASP A 408 1.84 -34.02 -35.36
N VAL A 409 3.02 -34.40 -34.83
CA VAL A 409 3.21 -34.50 -33.38
C VAL A 409 3.64 -33.14 -32.83
N PRO A 410 2.88 -32.53 -31.90
CA PRO A 410 3.33 -31.34 -31.20
C PRO A 410 4.56 -31.68 -30.37
N HIS A 411 5.70 -31.06 -30.68
CA HIS A 411 6.92 -31.19 -29.89
C HIS A 411 7.13 -29.96 -28.99
N VAL A 412 7.63 -30.18 -27.79
CA VAL A 412 8.09 -29.11 -26.89
C VAL A 412 9.54 -28.78 -27.23
N LEU A 413 9.80 -27.56 -27.73
CA LEU A 413 11.16 -27.09 -27.99
C LEU A 413 11.65 -26.28 -26.78
N ILE A 414 12.80 -26.68 -26.24
CA ILE A 414 13.50 -25.99 -25.17
C ILE A 414 14.71 -25.28 -25.78
N ILE A 415 14.77 -23.96 -25.65
CA ILE A 415 15.95 -23.18 -26.03
C ILE A 415 16.63 -22.73 -24.74
N ALA A 416 17.85 -23.21 -24.53
CA ALA A 416 18.70 -22.85 -23.39
C ALA A 416 20.00 -22.22 -23.89
N THR A 417 20.75 -21.53 -23.00
CA THR A 417 21.94 -20.74 -23.35
C THR A 417 23.17 -21.56 -23.79
N TYR A 418 23.14 -22.89 -23.69
CA TYR A 418 24.22 -23.77 -24.17
C TYR A 418 23.81 -24.63 -25.37
N ASP A 419 24.75 -24.80 -26.31
CA ASP A 419 24.63 -25.24 -27.70
C ASP A 419 24.21 -26.72 -27.91
N GLN A 420 23.15 -27.19 -27.24
CA GLN A 420 22.53 -28.49 -27.49
C GLN A 420 21.00 -28.38 -27.52
N ILE A 421 20.50 -28.04 -28.71
CA ILE A 421 19.09 -28.21 -29.07
C ILE A 421 18.82 -29.72 -29.18
N LEU A 422 18.18 -30.30 -28.17
CA LEU A 422 17.64 -31.66 -28.26
C LEU A 422 16.18 -31.59 -28.75
N GLN A 423 15.99 -31.80 -30.04
CA GLN A 423 14.74 -32.36 -30.55
C GLN A 423 14.59 -33.77 -29.98
N ARG A 424 13.78 -33.93 -28.93
CA ARG A 424 13.04 -35.17 -28.59
C ARG A 424 12.28 -34.98 -27.27
N CYS A 425 11.01 -34.61 -27.40
CA CYS A 425 9.91 -35.03 -26.53
C CYS A 425 8.70 -35.20 -27.45
#